data_AF-A0A7Z7NBL1-F1
#
_entry.id   AF-A0A7Z7NBL1-F1
#
_cell.length_a   1.000
_cell.length_b   1.000
_cell.length_c   1.000
_cell.angle_alpha   90.00
_cell.angle_beta   90.00
_cell.angle_gamma   90.00
#
_symmetry.space_group_name_H-M   'P 1'
#
loop_
_entity.id
_entity.type
_entity.pdbx_description
1 polymer ?
#
loop_
_entity_poly.entity_id
_entity_poly.type
_entity_poly.pdbx_seq_one_letter_code
_entity_poly.pdbx_strand_id
1 'polypeptide(L)'
;MSASAAATHVIPAGLITHTTVSVKGQLDPDITVHHARTPDARIGMTIDGIQMSLYNCQTAQGLLEAFGAARGHMIHVPADIPNGPTPAEEPAGRAVVAIEWTRAPAYAVVAQSALNKLKTAKVHWVDVYTGPITWQLRDRTAILSMIDSLKRVHEIGISVFADGDQHKTDPTAADYHAA
;
A
#
# COMPACT_ATOMS: atom_id res chain seq x y z
N MET A 1 36.89 -7.69 17.52
CA MET A 1 36.34 -6.40 17.07
C MET A 1 36.70 -6.23 15.61
N SER A 2 35.75 -6.45 14.69
CA SER A 2 35.99 -6.28 13.26
C SER A 2 35.64 -4.85 12.89
N ALA A 3 36.63 -4.07 12.43
CA ALA A 3 36.38 -2.72 11.94
C ALA A 3 35.62 -2.83 10.61
N SER A 4 34.36 -2.39 10.59
CA SER A 4 33.59 -2.28 9.36
C SER A 4 34.28 -1.27 8.44
N ALA A 5 34.57 -1.67 7.20
CA ALA A 5 35.15 -0.79 6.19
C ALA A 5 34.22 0.42 5.96
N ALA A 6 34.79 1.63 5.91
CA ALA A 6 34.06 2.86 5.64
C ALA A 6 33.57 2.89 4.20
N ALA A 7 32.27 3.18 4.00
CA ALA A 7 31.67 3.26 2.67
C ALA A 7 32.32 4.36 1.83
N THR A 8 32.81 4.01 0.64
CA THR A 8 33.53 4.91 -0.28
C THR A 8 32.62 5.97 -0.95
N HIS A 9 31.30 5.82 -0.86
CA HIS A 9 30.34 6.78 -1.38
C HIS A 9 29.53 7.38 -0.24
N VAL A 10 29.87 8.61 0.16
CA VAL A 10 29.02 9.44 1.01
C VAL A 10 27.96 10.07 0.11
N ILE A 11 26.91 9.31 -0.22
CA ILE A 11 25.69 9.88 -0.78
C ILE A 11 25.01 10.58 0.38
N PRO A 12 24.82 11.91 0.36
CA PRO A 12 24.04 12.57 1.39
C PRO A 12 22.66 11.92 1.44
N ALA A 13 22.15 11.63 2.64
CA ALA A 13 20.85 11.01 2.80
C ALA A 13 19.79 11.87 2.07
N GLY A 14 19.26 11.34 0.97
CA GLY A 14 18.18 11.98 0.26
C GLY A 14 16.93 11.94 1.12
N LEU A 15 16.30 13.10 1.35
CA LEU A 15 14.99 13.15 1.99
C LEU A 15 13.91 12.90 0.94
N ILE A 16 13.20 11.78 1.08
CA ILE A 16 11.99 11.53 0.30
C ILE A 16 10.84 12.28 0.97
N THR A 17 10.41 13.39 0.39
CA THR A 17 9.27 14.18 0.89
C THR A 17 7.93 13.67 0.39
N HIS A 18 7.92 13.02 -0.78
CA HIS A 18 6.72 12.45 -1.38
C HIS A 18 7.07 11.28 -2.30
N THR A 19 6.24 10.25 -2.32
CA THR A 19 6.32 9.11 -3.23
C THR A 19 4.97 8.86 -3.86
N THR A 20 4.94 8.64 -5.18
CA THR A 20 3.74 8.23 -5.90
C THR A 20 3.91 6.81 -6.39
N VAL A 21 3.00 5.93 -6.01
CA VAL A 21 2.98 4.52 -6.40
C VAL A 21 1.78 4.31 -7.34
N SER A 22 2.04 3.94 -8.58
CA SER A 22 0.98 3.56 -9.53
C SER A 22 0.74 2.05 -9.48
N VAL A 23 -0.51 1.65 -9.26
CA VAL A 23 -0.90 0.24 -9.08
C VAL A 23 -1.99 -0.12 -10.08
N LYS A 24 -1.83 -1.27 -10.74
CA LYS A 24 -2.78 -1.81 -11.73
C LYS A 24 -2.74 -3.33 -11.72
N GLY A 25 -3.82 -3.96 -12.19
CA GLY A 25 -3.94 -5.41 -12.30
C GLY A 25 -4.12 -6.11 -10.95
N GLN A 26 -4.12 -7.45 -11.01
CA GLN A 26 -4.27 -8.28 -9.83
C GLN A 26 -3.01 -8.24 -8.97
N LEU A 27 -3.23 -8.02 -7.69
CA LEU A 27 -2.20 -8.00 -6.66
C LEU A 27 -2.22 -9.33 -5.90
N ASP A 28 -1.05 -9.94 -5.72
CA ASP A 28 -0.86 -11.15 -4.91
C ASP A 28 0.34 -10.93 -3.98
N PRO A 29 0.14 -10.25 -2.84
CA PRO A 29 1.23 -9.92 -1.94
C PRO A 29 1.63 -11.10 -1.06
N ASP A 30 2.95 -11.23 -0.85
CA ASP A 30 3.49 -12.09 0.20
C ASP A 30 3.30 -11.42 1.56
N ILE A 31 2.61 -12.11 2.48
CA ILE A 31 2.37 -11.64 3.85
C ILE A 31 3.18 -12.49 4.83
N THR A 32 4.02 -11.84 5.63
CA THR A 32 4.84 -12.49 6.66
C THR A 32 4.52 -11.96 8.04
N VAL A 33 4.65 -12.81 9.06
CA VAL A 33 4.47 -12.43 10.46
C VAL A 33 5.75 -12.74 11.20
N HIS A 34 6.21 -11.79 12.02
CA HIS A 34 7.38 -11.96 12.87
C HIS A 34 7.01 -11.68 14.32
N HIS A 35 7.57 -12.46 15.24
CA HIS A 35 7.44 -12.28 16.69
C HIS A 35 5.97 -12.13 17.16
N ALA A 36 5.06 -12.94 16.61
CA ALA A 36 3.64 -12.84 16.92
C ALA A 36 3.36 -12.91 18.44
N ARG A 37 2.39 -12.13 18.91
CA ARG A 37 1.98 -12.04 20.32
C ARG A 37 3.08 -11.55 21.28
N THR A 38 4.10 -10.85 20.78
CA THR A 38 5.10 -10.17 21.61
C THR A 38 5.07 -8.65 21.36
N PRO A 39 5.72 -7.83 22.20
CA PRO A 39 5.89 -6.40 21.96
C PRO A 39 6.62 -6.05 20.65
N ASP A 40 7.40 -6.98 20.10
CA ASP A 40 8.19 -6.81 18.87
C ASP A 40 7.47 -7.36 17.62
N ALA A 41 6.18 -7.67 17.74
CA ALA A 41 5.39 -8.19 16.64
C ALA A 41 5.40 -7.24 15.44
N ARG A 42 5.51 -7.80 14.24
CA ARG A 42 5.37 -7.06 12.98
C ARG A 42 4.77 -7.93 11.89
N ILE A 43 3.99 -7.30 11.02
CA ILE A 43 3.49 -7.91 9.78
C ILE A 43 4.23 -7.27 8.60
N GLY A 44 4.83 -8.09 7.76
CA GLY A 44 5.38 -7.68 6.47
C GLY A 44 4.39 -7.97 5.34
N MET A 45 4.30 -7.07 4.36
CA MET A 45 3.56 -7.25 3.13
C MET A 45 4.45 -6.83 1.97
N THR A 46 4.71 -7.72 1.01
CA THR A 46 5.56 -7.43 -0.15
C THR A 46 4.78 -7.60 -1.44
N ILE A 47 4.82 -6.59 -2.30
CA ILE A 47 4.19 -6.62 -3.61
C ILE A 47 4.96 -5.85 -4.66
N ASP A 48 5.42 -6.54 -5.69
CA ASP A 48 5.93 -5.94 -6.94
C ASP A 48 7.02 -4.86 -6.74
N GLY A 49 7.88 -5.02 -5.72
CA GLY A 49 8.94 -4.06 -5.34
C GLY A 49 8.53 -3.06 -4.26
N ILE A 50 7.34 -3.20 -3.68
CA ILE A 50 6.88 -2.43 -2.52
C ILE A 50 6.91 -3.35 -1.31
N GLN A 51 7.66 -2.97 -0.29
CA GLN A 51 7.69 -3.66 0.98
C GLN A 51 7.06 -2.77 2.05
N MET A 52 6.03 -3.26 2.72
CA MET A 52 5.40 -2.59 3.85
C MET A 52 5.61 -3.39 5.12
N SER A 53 5.92 -2.70 6.22
CA SER A 53 5.97 -3.28 7.57
C SER A 53 5.00 -2.55 8.47
N LEU A 54 4.14 -3.29 9.16
CA LEU A 54 3.15 -2.78 10.10
C LEU A 54 3.51 -3.26 11.52
N TYR A 55 3.35 -2.38 12.50
CA TYR A 55 3.76 -2.63 13.89
C TYR A 55 2.59 -2.69 14.90
N ASN A 56 1.35 -2.48 14.45
CA ASN A 56 0.16 -2.58 15.29
C ASN A 56 -1.11 -2.83 14.43
N CYS A 57 -2.19 -3.27 15.08
CA CYS A 57 -3.46 -3.55 14.41
C CYS A 57 -4.18 -2.27 13.97
N GLN A 58 -4.07 -1.18 14.75
CA GLN A 58 -4.61 0.13 14.39
C GLN A 58 -4.16 0.56 12.99
N THR A 59 -2.89 0.36 12.66
CA THR A 59 -2.31 0.71 11.36
C THR A 59 -2.88 -0.14 10.24
N ALA A 60 -3.03 -1.45 10.46
CA ALA A 60 -3.64 -2.35 9.48
C ALA A 60 -5.10 -1.96 9.20
N GLN A 61 -5.86 -1.64 10.26
CA GLN A 61 -7.23 -1.15 10.15
C GLN A 61 -7.28 0.17 9.37
N GLY A 62 -6.44 1.16 9.70
CA GLY A 62 -6.43 2.46 9.03
C GLY A 62 -6.03 2.41 7.56
N LEU A 63 -5.10 1.52 7.19
CA LEU A 63 -4.78 1.27 5.78
C LEU A 63 -5.95 0.61 5.05
N LEU A 64 -6.58 -0.40 5.65
CA LEU A 64 -7.77 -1.03 5.07
C LEU A 64 -8.92 -0.04 4.91
N GLU A 65 -9.12 0.86 5.88
CA GLU A 65 -10.11 1.94 5.80
C GLU A 65 -9.83 2.87 4.63
N ALA A 66 -8.58 3.35 4.49
CA ALA A 66 -8.18 4.27 3.42
C ALA A 66 -8.44 3.69 2.02
N PHE A 67 -8.10 2.41 1.82
CA PHE A 67 -8.34 1.73 0.54
C PHE A 67 -9.81 1.30 0.39
N GLY A 68 -10.51 0.97 1.46
CA GLY A 68 -11.94 0.71 1.47
C GLY A 68 -12.73 1.91 0.97
N ALA A 69 -12.35 3.13 1.37
CA ALA A 69 -12.95 4.37 0.90
C ALA A 69 -12.76 4.58 -0.62
N ALA A 70 -11.67 4.07 -1.22
CA ALA A 70 -11.43 4.12 -2.67
C ALA A 70 -12.51 3.40 -3.49
N ARG A 71 -13.17 2.39 -2.92
CA ARG A 71 -14.27 1.66 -3.55
C ARG A 71 -15.40 2.59 -4.00
N GLY A 72 -15.71 3.64 -3.22
CA GLY A 72 -16.74 4.62 -3.56
C GLY A 72 -16.45 5.47 -4.80
N HIS A 73 -15.20 5.53 -5.24
CA HIS A 73 -14.73 6.38 -6.34
C HIS A 73 -14.46 5.62 -7.64
N MET A 74 -14.73 4.30 -7.68
CA MET A 74 -14.29 3.43 -8.77
C MET A 74 -15.19 3.42 -10.02
N ILE A 75 -16.33 4.12 -10.02
CA ILE A 75 -17.36 4.04 -11.08
C ILE A 75 -16.78 4.28 -12.49
N HIS A 76 -15.89 5.27 -12.63
CA HIS A 76 -15.29 5.62 -13.93
C HIS A 76 -13.93 4.97 -14.17
N VAL A 77 -13.41 4.22 -13.20
CA VAL A 77 -12.13 3.52 -13.34
C VAL A 77 -12.30 2.32 -14.28
N PRO A 78 -11.35 2.06 -15.20
CA PRO A 78 -11.37 0.85 -16.03
C PRO A 78 -11.48 -0.42 -15.20
N ALA A 79 -12.19 -1.44 -15.71
CA ALA A 79 -12.31 -2.71 -15.00
C ALA A 79 -10.92 -3.36 -14.79
N ASP A 80 -10.15 -3.44 -15.89
CA ASP A 80 -8.79 -3.99 -15.93
C ASP A 80 -8.00 -3.23 -17.01
N ILE A 81 -6.69 -3.04 -16.80
CA ILE A 81 -5.79 -2.49 -17.81
C ILE A 81 -4.83 -3.60 -18.25
N PRO A 82 -4.90 -4.04 -19.53
CA PRO A 82 -4.05 -5.09 -20.05
C PRO A 82 -2.58 -4.85 -19.74
N ASN A 83 -1.89 -5.92 -19.35
CA ASN A 83 -0.44 -5.86 -19.20
C ASN A 83 0.19 -5.61 -20.58
N GLY A 84 1.06 -4.61 -20.65
CA GLY A 84 1.94 -4.45 -21.80
C GLY A 84 2.93 -5.61 -21.88
N PRO A 85 3.71 -5.70 -22.96
CA PRO A 85 4.82 -6.65 -23.03
C PRO A 85 5.72 -6.45 -21.81
N THR A 86 5.97 -7.54 -21.06
CA THR A 86 6.89 -7.53 -19.93
C THR A 86 8.24 -7.05 -20.44
N PRO A 87 8.77 -5.91 -19.96
CA PRO A 87 10.14 -5.52 -20.28
C PRO A 87 11.07 -6.65 -19.88
N ALA A 88 12.17 -6.87 -20.62
CA ALA A 88 13.20 -7.80 -20.17
C ALA A 88 13.58 -7.43 -18.72
N GLU A 89 13.52 -8.39 -17.81
CA GLU A 89 13.87 -8.15 -16.40
C GLU A 89 15.29 -7.61 -16.35
N GLU A 90 15.42 -6.32 -16.09
CA GLU A 90 16.70 -5.68 -15.80
C GLU A 90 16.73 -5.43 -14.28
N PRO A 91 17.33 -6.32 -13.48
CA PRO A 91 17.20 -6.30 -12.02
C PRO A 91 17.75 -5.02 -11.39
N ALA A 92 18.69 -4.36 -12.07
CA ALA A 92 19.37 -3.16 -11.59
C ALA A 92 18.54 -1.87 -11.71
N GLY A 93 17.44 -1.87 -12.48
CA GLY A 93 16.65 -0.67 -12.78
C GLY A 93 15.36 -0.53 -11.98
N ARG A 94 14.97 -1.54 -11.18
CA ARG A 94 13.67 -1.55 -10.51
C ARG A 94 13.72 -0.70 -9.24
N ALA A 95 12.95 0.39 -9.24
CA ALA A 95 12.74 1.15 -8.02
C ALA A 95 11.99 0.28 -7.00
N VAL A 96 12.60 0.08 -5.83
CA VAL A 96 12.00 -0.61 -4.68
C VAL A 96 11.71 0.42 -3.61
N VAL A 97 10.55 0.33 -2.98
CA VAL A 97 10.15 1.22 -1.88
C VAL A 97 9.88 0.37 -0.65
N ALA A 98 10.54 0.71 0.46
CA ALA A 98 10.26 0.14 1.77
C ALA A 98 9.52 1.18 2.62
N ILE A 99 8.40 0.79 3.21
CA ILE A 99 7.51 1.64 3.98
C ILE A 99 7.33 1.02 5.37
N GLU A 100 7.64 1.79 6.40
CA GLU A 100 7.37 1.40 7.77
C GLU A 100 6.18 2.21 8.31
N TRP A 101 5.10 1.50 8.61
CA TRP A 101 3.89 2.09 9.16
C TRP A 101 3.88 1.93 10.68
N THR A 102 4.19 3.01 11.37
CA THR A 102 4.22 3.06 12.85
C THR A 102 2.90 3.54 13.45
N ARG A 103 2.03 4.13 12.64
CA ARG A 103 0.70 4.63 13.01
C ARG A 103 -0.26 4.50 11.83
N ALA A 104 -1.56 4.45 12.12
CA ALA A 104 -2.58 4.58 11.10
C ALA A 104 -2.39 5.89 10.32
N PRO A 105 -2.41 5.85 8.97
CA PRO A 105 -2.30 7.05 8.18
C PRO A 105 -3.58 7.87 8.25
N ALA A 106 -3.44 9.19 8.38
CA ALA A 106 -4.48 10.08 7.88
C ALA A 106 -4.55 9.91 6.36
N TYR A 107 -5.76 9.85 5.81
CA TYR A 107 -5.95 9.61 4.39
C TYR A 107 -6.94 10.58 3.74
N ALA A 108 -6.83 10.66 2.42
CA ALA A 108 -7.83 11.29 1.56
C ALA A 108 -7.95 10.48 0.27
N VAL A 109 -9.16 10.38 -0.26
CA VAL A 109 -9.44 9.65 -1.50
C VAL A 109 -10.01 10.63 -2.52
N VAL A 110 -9.43 10.65 -3.72
CA VAL A 110 -9.84 11.58 -4.78
C VAL A 110 -9.96 10.84 -6.10
N ALA A 111 -11.13 10.93 -6.73
CA ALA A 111 -11.31 10.48 -8.11
C ALA A 111 -10.59 11.45 -9.06
N GLN A 112 -9.71 10.92 -9.90
CA GLN A 112 -8.88 11.69 -10.81
C GLN A 112 -9.18 11.35 -12.27
N SER A 113 -8.89 12.31 -13.15
CA SER A 113 -8.94 12.06 -14.58
C SER A 113 -8.05 13.01 -15.37
N ALA A 114 -7.50 12.52 -16.48
CA ALA A 114 -6.70 13.31 -17.40
C ALA A 114 -6.81 12.74 -18.82
N LEU A 115 -6.36 13.49 -19.81
CA LEU A 115 -6.17 12.94 -21.15
C LEU A 115 -4.94 12.01 -21.15
N ASN A 116 -5.01 10.93 -21.92
CA ASN A 116 -3.83 10.10 -22.19
C ASN A 116 -2.76 10.90 -22.96
N LYS A 117 -1.54 10.34 -23.05
CA LYS A 117 -0.40 11.02 -23.72
C LYS A 117 -0.72 11.45 -25.16
N LEU A 118 -1.52 10.65 -25.87
CA LEU A 118 -1.92 10.92 -27.26
C LEU A 118 -3.11 11.88 -27.39
N LYS A 119 -3.70 12.32 -26.27
CA LYS A 119 -4.91 13.15 -26.20
C LYS A 119 -6.13 12.55 -26.94
N THR A 120 -6.17 11.23 -27.09
CA THR A 120 -7.24 10.50 -27.79
C THR A 120 -8.34 10.01 -26.86
N ALA A 121 -8.04 9.85 -25.58
CA ALA A 121 -8.99 9.34 -24.59
C ALA A 121 -8.76 9.98 -23.21
N LYS A 122 -9.83 10.11 -22.44
CA LYS A 122 -9.78 10.47 -21.02
C LYS A 122 -9.56 9.20 -20.19
N VAL A 123 -8.51 9.19 -19.39
CA VAL A 123 -8.21 8.12 -18.43
C VAL A 123 -8.65 8.55 -17.04
N HIS A 124 -9.13 7.59 -16.26
CA HIS A 124 -9.62 7.77 -14.90
C HIS A 124 -8.85 6.86 -13.96
N TRP A 125 -8.60 7.33 -12.74
CA TRP A 125 -7.97 6.58 -11.67
C TRP A 125 -8.41 7.15 -10.31
N VAL A 126 -8.06 6.49 -9.22
CA VAL A 126 -8.29 7.00 -7.86
C VAL A 126 -6.94 7.23 -7.19
N ASP A 127 -6.73 8.43 -6.66
CA ASP A 127 -5.60 8.71 -5.78
C ASP A 127 -6.03 8.46 -4.33
N VAL A 128 -5.26 7.65 -3.61
CA VAL A 128 -5.36 7.46 -2.16
C VAL A 128 -4.12 8.07 -1.52
N TYR A 129 -4.29 9.16 -0.78
CA TYR A 129 -3.22 9.80 -0.03
C TYR A 129 -3.12 9.15 1.34
N THR A 130 -1.91 8.77 1.77
CA THR A 130 -1.65 8.15 3.09
C THR A 130 -0.43 8.79 3.75
N GLY A 131 -0.45 10.12 3.88
CA GLY A 131 0.71 10.92 4.30
C GLY A 131 1.66 11.20 3.13
N PRO A 132 2.94 10.78 3.19
CA PRO A 132 3.91 11.07 2.13
C PRO A 132 3.73 10.19 0.89
N ILE A 133 2.79 9.24 0.89
CA ILE A 133 2.58 8.29 -0.20
C ILE A 133 1.22 8.55 -0.86
N THR A 134 1.24 8.74 -2.17
CA THR A 134 0.05 8.73 -3.03
C THR A 134 -0.01 7.41 -3.78
N TRP A 135 -1.10 6.66 -3.61
CA TRP A 135 -1.39 5.45 -4.37
C TRP A 135 -2.32 5.79 -5.52
N GLN A 136 -1.87 5.63 -6.75
CA GLN A 136 -2.68 5.83 -7.95
C GLN A 136 -3.23 4.48 -8.41
N LEU A 137 -4.49 4.23 -8.08
CA LEU A 137 -5.19 2.99 -8.39
C LEU A 137 -5.82 3.10 -9.78
N ARG A 138 -5.22 2.38 -10.75
CA ARG A 138 -5.46 2.60 -12.18
C ARG A 138 -6.61 1.78 -12.75
N ASP A 139 -6.93 0.66 -12.14
CA ASP A 139 -8.05 -0.21 -12.51
C ASP A 139 -8.78 -0.76 -11.28
N ARG A 140 -9.99 -1.30 -11.51
CA ARG A 140 -10.82 -1.86 -10.44
C ARG A 140 -10.22 -3.13 -9.85
N THR A 141 -9.55 -3.94 -10.67
CA THR A 141 -8.84 -5.15 -10.22
C THR A 141 -7.82 -4.81 -9.12
N ALA A 142 -7.00 -3.79 -9.31
CA ALA A 142 -6.02 -3.34 -8.32
C ALA A 142 -6.69 -2.81 -7.03
N ILE A 143 -7.76 -2.02 -7.15
CA ILE A 143 -8.50 -1.51 -6.00
C ILE A 143 -9.01 -2.67 -5.14
N LEU A 144 -9.73 -3.61 -5.76
CA LEU A 144 -10.37 -4.71 -5.04
C LEU A 144 -9.34 -5.67 -4.44
N SER A 145 -8.32 -6.06 -5.23
CA SER A 145 -7.26 -6.95 -4.77
C SER A 145 -6.41 -6.37 -3.63
N MET A 146 -6.16 -5.05 -3.63
CA MET A 146 -5.52 -4.38 -2.50
C MET A 146 -6.40 -4.37 -1.25
N ILE A 147 -7.70 -4.09 -1.39
CA ILE A 147 -8.66 -4.15 -0.27
C ILE A 147 -8.68 -5.57 0.32
N ASP A 148 -8.79 -6.60 -0.52
CA ASP A 148 -8.82 -8.00 -0.07
C ASP A 148 -7.51 -8.39 0.64
N SER A 149 -6.37 -7.94 0.11
CA SER A 149 -5.06 -8.16 0.73
C SER A 149 -4.94 -7.46 2.08
N LEU A 150 -5.36 -6.20 2.18
CA LEU A 150 -5.35 -5.44 3.42
C LEU A 150 -6.36 -5.98 4.44
N LYS A 151 -7.48 -6.56 3.98
CA LYS A 151 -8.44 -7.26 4.84
C LYS A 151 -7.78 -8.48 5.48
N ARG A 152 -7.06 -9.28 4.70
CA ARG A 152 -6.28 -10.39 5.24
C ARG A 152 -5.20 -9.93 6.22
N VAL A 153 -4.48 -8.85 5.90
CA VAL A 153 -3.48 -8.25 6.81
C VAL A 153 -4.13 -7.79 8.12
N HIS A 154 -5.30 -7.16 8.06
CA HIS A 154 -6.06 -6.71 9.23
C HIS A 154 -6.54 -7.89 10.09
N GLU A 155 -7.13 -8.93 9.48
CA GLU A 155 -7.53 -10.16 10.16
C GLU A 155 -6.36 -10.84 10.87
N ILE A 156 -5.19 -10.90 10.23
CA ILE A 156 -3.95 -11.39 10.85
C ILE A 156 -3.53 -10.45 11.99
N GLY A 157 -3.59 -9.13 11.77
CA GLY A 157 -3.25 -8.10 12.75
C GLY A 157 -4.02 -8.22 14.05
N ILE A 158 -5.32 -8.51 13.97
CA ILE A 158 -6.19 -8.74 15.15
C ILE A 158 -5.64 -9.87 16.03
N SER A 159 -5.14 -10.93 15.40
CA SER A 159 -4.60 -12.08 16.11
C SER A 159 -3.16 -11.85 16.60
N VAL A 160 -2.35 -11.13 15.83
CA VAL A 160 -0.91 -10.99 16.03
C VAL A 160 -0.55 -9.91 17.05
N PHE A 161 -1.20 -8.75 16.99
CA PHE A 161 -0.82 -7.59 17.80
C PHE A 161 -1.59 -7.51 19.12
N ALA A 162 -0.99 -6.83 20.11
CA ALA A 162 -1.60 -6.65 21.43
C ALA A 162 -2.85 -5.75 21.42
N ASP A 163 -2.93 -4.82 20.47
CA ASP A 163 -4.06 -3.90 20.27
C ASP A 163 -5.17 -4.48 19.39
N GLY A 164 -5.04 -5.73 18.94
CA GLY A 164 -5.96 -6.36 17.99
C GLY A 164 -7.43 -6.34 18.42
N ASP A 165 -7.72 -6.63 19.69
CA ASP A 165 -9.09 -6.61 20.22
C ASP A 165 -9.75 -5.23 20.19
N GLN A 166 -8.95 -4.17 20.27
CA GLN A 166 -9.42 -2.77 20.22
C GLN A 166 -9.75 -2.34 18.79
N HIS A 167 -9.10 -2.95 17.80
CA HIS A 167 -9.16 -2.58 16.38
C HIS A 167 -9.77 -3.67 15.50
N LYS A 168 -10.59 -4.56 16.06
CA LYS A 168 -11.15 -5.71 15.33
C LYS A 168 -12.34 -5.41 14.42
N THR A 169 -12.91 -4.21 14.49
CA THR A 169 -14.05 -3.81 13.65
C THR A 169 -13.61 -3.71 12.19
N ASP A 170 -14.34 -4.36 11.28
CA ASP A 170 -14.10 -4.29 9.83
C ASP A 170 -14.39 -2.86 9.32
N PRO A 171 -13.37 -2.11 8.87
CA PRO A 171 -13.54 -0.73 8.41
C PRO A 171 -14.16 -0.63 7.01
N THR A 172 -14.41 -1.76 6.34
CA THR A 172 -15.08 -1.82 5.02
C THR A 172 -16.59 -2.09 5.12
N ALA A 173 -17.07 -2.37 6.32
CA ALA A 173 -18.48 -2.59 6.62
C ALA A 173 -19.30 -1.29 6.45
N ALA A 174 -20.57 -1.42 6.08
CA ALA A 174 -21.42 -0.28 5.76
C ALA A 174 -21.77 0.59 6.98
N ASP A 175 -21.71 0.01 8.18
CA ASP A 175 -22.01 0.61 9.48
C ASP A 175 -20.75 1.05 10.25
N TYR A 176 -19.57 0.96 9.62
CA TYR A 176 -18.34 1.42 10.24
C TYR A 176 -18.30 2.95 10.36
N HIS A 177 -17.97 3.43 11.55
CA HIS A 177 -17.71 4.84 11.84
C HIS A 177 -16.26 4.99 12.27
N ALA A 178 -15.49 5.80 11.53
CA ALA A 178 -14.14 6.17 11.94
C ALA A 178 -14.20 6.89 13.31
N ALA A 179 -13.34 6.45 14.24
CA ALA A 179 -13.24 6.99 15.59
C ALA A 179 -12.51 8.35 15.62
#